data_AF-A0A087QSC8-F1
#
_entry.id   AF-A0A087QSC8-F1
#
_cell.length_a   1.000
_cell.length_b   1.000
_cell.length_c   1.000
_cell.angle_alpha   90.00
_cell.angle_beta   90.00
_cell.angle_gamma   90.00
#
_symmetry.space_group_name_H-M   'P 1'
#
loop_
_entity.id
_entity.type
_entity.pdbx_description
1 polymer ?
#
loop_
_entity_poly.entity_id
_entity_poly.type
_entity_poly.pdbx_seq_one_letter_code
_entity_poly.pdbx_strand_id
1 'polypeptide(L)'
;VTCPGVFLPEKHDVFLSECILGQHKETESLRPVFPLLFHEKMCFEKVFESAIDPAAVTEMLESNVTKFELTQLVSSVGDDLAFYEENTGDFLFPECKLTPAYPGVDRELLMETSPHF
;
A
#
# COMPACT_ATOMS: atom_id res chain seq x y z
N VAL A 1 6.73 -16.48 -11.96
CA VAL A 1 6.64 -16.91 -10.55
C VAL A 1 5.28 -17.52 -10.35
N THR A 2 5.19 -18.80 -9.96
CA THR A 2 3.94 -19.39 -9.46
C THR A 2 4.08 -19.48 -7.94
N CYS A 3 3.02 -19.24 -7.17
CA CYS A 3 3.02 -19.27 -5.71
C CYS A 3 2.33 -20.55 -5.21
N PRO A 4 2.97 -21.73 -5.31
CA PRO A 4 2.34 -22.98 -4.90
C PRO A 4 2.00 -22.95 -3.41
N GLY A 5 0.72 -23.17 -3.08
CA GLY A 5 0.21 -23.19 -1.71
C GLY A 5 -0.55 -21.92 -1.27
N VAL A 6 -0.51 -20.84 -2.06
CA VAL A 6 -1.29 -19.62 -1.78
C VAL A 6 -2.63 -19.72 -2.49
N PHE A 7 -3.72 -19.75 -1.72
CA PHE A 7 -5.08 -19.88 -2.22
C PHE A 7 -6.05 -19.10 -1.32
N LEU A 8 -6.95 -18.31 -1.94
CA LEU A 8 -8.03 -17.63 -1.23
C LEU A 8 -9.28 -18.53 -1.24
N PRO A 9 -9.76 -19.02 -0.08
CA PRO A 9 -10.86 -19.99 0.01
C PRO A 9 -12.12 -19.55 -0.73
N GLU A 10 -12.48 -18.28 -0.55
CA GLU A 10 -13.74 -17.71 -1.03
C GLU A 10 -13.69 -17.34 -2.53
N LYS A 11 -12.51 -17.34 -3.16
CA LYS A 11 -12.30 -17.07 -4.60
C LYS A 11 -12.98 -15.81 -5.16
N HIS A 12 -13.31 -14.82 -4.32
CA HIS A 12 -13.82 -13.52 -4.76
C HIS A 12 -12.70 -12.63 -5.31
N ASP A 13 -13.09 -11.64 -6.09
CA ASP A 13 -12.15 -10.68 -6.64
C ASP A 13 -11.46 -9.85 -5.54
N VAL A 14 -10.23 -9.46 -5.81
CA VAL A 14 -9.32 -8.79 -4.89
C VAL A 14 -8.87 -7.47 -5.50
N PHE A 15 -8.75 -6.43 -4.71
CA PHE A 15 -8.18 -5.15 -5.10
C PHE A 15 -7.15 -4.68 -4.09
N LEU A 16 -6.32 -3.73 -4.51
CA LEU A 16 -5.38 -3.04 -3.64
C LEU A 16 -5.90 -1.63 -3.39
N SER A 17 -5.99 -1.22 -2.13
CA SER A 17 -6.19 0.17 -1.75
C SER A 17 -4.88 0.81 -1.31
N GLU A 18 -4.72 2.09 -1.63
CA GLU A 18 -3.58 2.92 -1.29
C GLU A 18 -4.08 4.20 -0.63
N CYS A 19 -3.68 4.42 0.61
CA CYS A 19 -3.89 5.68 1.33
C CYS A 19 -2.55 6.40 1.48
N ILE A 20 -2.33 7.44 0.68
CA ILE A 20 -1.10 8.22 0.68
C ILE A 20 -1.46 9.71 0.77
N LEU A 21 -0.79 10.46 1.65
CA LEU A 21 -1.01 11.91 1.84
C LEU A 21 -2.48 12.25 2.16
N GLY A 22 -3.17 11.37 2.87
CA GLY A 22 -4.59 11.49 3.22
C GLY A 22 -5.57 11.31 2.05
N GLN A 23 -5.09 10.82 0.90
CA GLN A 23 -5.92 10.47 -0.26
C GLN A 23 -6.02 8.95 -0.38
N HIS A 24 -7.23 8.46 -0.58
CA HIS A 24 -7.52 7.06 -0.76
C HIS A 24 -7.79 6.75 -2.24
N LYS A 25 -7.15 5.71 -2.78
CA LYS A 25 -7.34 5.21 -4.14
C LYS A 25 -7.35 3.68 -4.15
N GLU A 26 -8.04 3.10 -5.11
CA GLU A 26 -8.20 1.66 -5.26
C GLU A 26 -7.86 1.26 -6.69
N THR A 27 -7.31 0.06 -6.87
CA THR A 27 -7.18 -0.56 -8.18
C THR A 27 -8.53 -1.10 -8.65
N GLU A 28 -8.62 -1.43 -9.94
CA GLU A 28 -9.65 -2.35 -10.40
C GLU A 28 -9.51 -3.71 -9.70
N SER A 29 -10.63 -4.40 -9.55
CA SER A 29 -10.64 -5.73 -8.94
C SER A 29 -10.13 -6.80 -9.90
N LEU A 30 -9.31 -7.72 -9.38
CA LEU A 30 -8.74 -8.84 -10.12
C LEU A 30 -9.24 -10.16 -9.56
N ARG A 31 -9.34 -11.16 -10.43
CA ARG A 31 -9.57 -12.54 -9.97
C ARG A 31 -8.43 -12.99 -9.05
N PRO A 32 -8.71 -13.79 -8.01
CA PRO A 32 -7.73 -14.20 -6.99
C PRO A 32 -6.81 -15.33 -7.50
N VAL A 33 -6.13 -15.10 -8.61
CA VAL A 33 -5.21 -16.04 -9.27
C VAL A 33 -3.79 -15.53 -9.07
N PHE A 34 -3.00 -16.26 -8.27
CA PHE A 34 -1.65 -15.85 -7.94
C PHE A 34 -0.62 -16.14 -9.05
N PRO A 35 0.38 -15.26 -9.22
CA PRO A 35 0.58 -14.00 -8.49
C PRO A 35 -0.44 -12.93 -8.91
N LEU A 36 -0.92 -12.14 -7.96
CA LEU A 36 -1.76 -10.97 -8.25
C LEU A 36 -0.88 -9.90 -8.90
N LEU A 37 -1.30 -9.41 -10.06
CA LEU A 37 -0.56 -8.42 -10.84
C LEU A 37 -1.44 -7.22 -11.12
N PHE A 38 -1.28 -6.18 -10.30
CA PHE A 38 -1.91 -4.87 -10.51
C PHE A 38 -1.05 -4.06 -11.47
N HIS A 39 -1.57 -3.78 -12.66
CA HIS A 39 -0.85 -3.04 -13.72
C HIS A 39 -1.40 -1.62 -13.86
N GLU A 40 -1.46 -0.92 -12.74
CA GLU A 40 -2.05 0.41 -12.65
C GLU A 40 -1.03 1.44 -12.16
N LYS A 41 -1.23 2.69 -12.55
CA LYS A 41 -0.44 3.81 -12.07
C LYS A 41 -1.35 4.75 -11.30
N MET A 42 -1.12 4.86 -10.00
CA MET A 42 -1.78 5.84 -9.16
C MET A 42 -0.91 7.09 -9.01
N CYS A 43 -1.53 8.27 -9.07
CA CYS A 43 -0.85 9.56 -8.90
C CYS A 43 -1.47 10.30 -7.72
N PHE A 44 -0.68 10.69 -6.73
CA PHE A 44 -1.14 11.44 -5.55
C PHE A 44 -0.55 12.84 -5.56
N GLU A 45 -1.38 13.86 -5.40
CA GLU A 45 -0.96 15.27 -5.37
C GLU A 45 -1.50 15.94 -4.12
N LYS A 46 -0.64 16.61 -3.36
CA LYS A 46 -1.04 17.30 -2.13
C LYS A 46 -0.46 18.70 -2.09
N VAL A 47 -1.33 19.67 -1.85
CA VAL A 47 -0.93 21.04 -1.47
C VAL A 47 -1.04 21.17 0.05
N PHE A 48 0.06 21.57 0.69
CA PHE A 48 0.12 21.83 2.13
C PHE A 48 -0.13 23.32 2.37
N GLU A 49 -1.39 23.76 2.28
CA GLU A 49 -1.77 25.17 2.33
C GLU A 49 -1.34 25.89 3.63
N SER A 50 -1.24 25.15 4.74
CA SER A 50 -0.83 25.67 6.05
C SER A 50 0.68 25.68 6.28
N ALA A 51 1.49 25.12 5.36
CA ALA A 51 2.93 25.08 5.53
C ALA A 51 3.54 26.46 5.23
N ILE A 52 4.21 27.03 6.22
CA ILE A 52 4.85 28.35 6.12
C ILE A 52 6.33 28.26 5.67
N ASP A 53 6.92 27.08 5.83
CA ASP A 53 8.29 26.75 5.44
C ASP A 53 8.41 25.23 5.13
N PRO A 54 9.55 24.77 4.59
CA PRO A 54 9.75 23.35 4.29
C PRO A 54 9.75 22.43 5.52
N ALA A 55 10.13 22.91 6.70
CA ALA A 55 10.14 22.09 7.91
C ALA A 55 8.71 21.75 8.33
N ALA A 56 7.78 22.70 8.21
CA ALA A 56 6.36 22.45 8.42
C ALA A 56 5.80 21.37 7.49
N VAL A 57 6.27 21.27 6.23
CA VAL A 57 5.89 20.18 5.32
C VAL A 57 6.38 18.84 5.85
N THR A 58 7.63 18.76 6.30
CA THR A 58 8.18 17.53 6.90
C THR A 58 7.38 17.10 8.12
N GLU A 59 7.07 18.02 9.05
CA GLU A 59 6.23 17.71 10.23
C GLU A 59 4.84 17.21 9.82
N MET A 60 4.23 17.83 8.80
CA MET A 60 2.95 17.38 8.26
C MET A 60 3.04 16.00 7.60
N LEU A 61 4.15 15.66 6.93
CA LEU A 61 4.36 14.31 6.40
C LEU A 61 4.54 13.29 7.53
N GLU A 62 5.31 13.63 8.57
CA GLU A 62 5.53 12.81 9.76
C GLU A 62 4.23 12.59 10.56
N SER A 63 3.26 13.50 10.47
CA SER A 63 1.94 13.30 11.11
C SER A 63 0.98 12.44 10.29
N ASN A 64 1.36 12.03 9.08
CA ASN A 64 0.54 11.21 8.19
C ASN A 64 1.06 9.78 8.12
N VAL A 65 0.14 8.86 7.85
CA VAL A 65 0.42 7.44 7.67
C VAL A 65 0.13 7.06 6.23
N THR A 66 1.07 6.32 5.63
CA THR A 66 0.89 5.67 4.34
C THR A 66 0.45 4.24 4.58
N LYS A 67 -0.66 3.85 3.96
CA LYS A 67 -1.26 2.52 4.14
C LYS A 67 -1.57 1.88 2.80
N PHE A 68 -1.31 0.58 2.72
CA PHE A 68 -1.70 -0.28 1.59
C PHE A 68 -2.52 -1.43 2.15
N GLU A 69 -3.66 -1.76 1.55
CA GLU A 69 -4.51 -2.87 2.00
C GLU A 69 -4.88 -3.75 0.80
N LEU A 70 -4.73 -5.05 0.98
CA LEU A 70 -5.18 -6.04 0.02
C LEU A 70 -6.50 -6.60 0.50
N THR A 71 -7.58 -6.28 -0.20
CA THR A 71 -8.95 -6.56 0.26
C THR A 71 -9.66 -7.46 -0.73
N GLN A 72 -10.42 -8.43 -0.21
CA GLN A 72 -11.26 -9.32 -0.99
C GLN A 72 -12.73 -8.87 -0.93
N LEU A 73 -13.41 -8.84 -2.08
CA LEU A 73 -14.82 -8.43 -2.19
C LEU A 73 -15.79 -9.56 -1.81
N VAL A 74 -15.74 -10.00 -0.54
CA VAL A 74 -16.63 -11.05 -0.01
C VAL A 74 -18.06 -10.55 0.22
N SER A 75 -18.23 -9.24 0.49
CA SER A 75 -19.53 -8.60 0.73
C SER A 75 -19.47 -7.08 0.45
N SER A 76 -20.51 -6.32 0.81
CA SER A 76 -20.55 -4.86 0.66
C SER A 76 -19.50 -4.10 1.48
N VAL A 77 -18.83 -4.76 2.43
CA VAL A 77 -17.82 -4.14 3.31
C VAL A 77 -16.38 -4.53 2.92
N GLY A 78 -16.18 -5.55 2.08
CA GLY A 78 -14.86 -6.14 1.84
C GLY A 78 -14.33 -6.90 3.07
N ASP A 79 -13.30 -7.73 2.86
CA ASP A 79 -12.54 -8.39 3.94
C ASP A 79 -11.05 -8.20 3.69
N ASP A 80 -10.35 -7.58 4.64
CA ASP A 80 -8.95 -7.22 4.49
C ASP A 80 -8.08 -8.45 4.73
N LEU A 81 -7.29 -8.82 3.72
CA LEU A 81 -6.41 -10.00 3.76
C LEU A 81 -5.05 -9.66 4.40
N ALA A 82 -4.52 -8.52 4.03
CA ALA A 82 -3.22 -8.05 4.47
C ALA A 82 -3.14 -6.53 4.38
N PHE A 83 -2.26 -5.93 5.18
CA PHE A 83 -2.01 -4.51 5.16
C PHE A 83 -0.52 -4.21 5.33
N TYR A 84 -0.09 -3.05 4.87
CA TYR A 84 1.19 -2.45 5.20
C TYR A 84 0.94 -1.01 5.67
N GLU A 85 1.65 -0.61 6.71
CA GLU A 85 1.52 0.72 7.30
C GLU A 85 2.89 1.27 7.68
N GLU A 86 3.18 2.51 7.26
CA GLU A 86 4.42 3.21 7.60
C GLU A 86 4.15 4.72 7.73
N ASN A 87 5.02 5.42 8.45
CA ASN A 87 5.01 6.89 8.43
C ASN A 87 5.16 7.41 6.99
N THR A 88 4.41 8.45 6.62
CA THR A 88 4.45 8.96 5.23
C THR A 88 5.77 9.63 4.89
N GLY A 89 6.43 10.25 5.87
CA GLY A 89 7.79 10.79 5.70
C GLY A 89 8.79 9.69 5.37
N ASP A 90 8.83 8.64 6.19
CA ASP A 90 9.70 7.47 5.98
C ASP A 90 9.38 6.75 4.66
N PHE A 91 8.09 6.67 4.31
CA PHE A 91 7.68 6.07 3.06
C PHE A 91 8.15 6.92 1.88
N LEU A 92 7.86 8.22 1.80
CA LEU A 92 8.25 9.01 0.62
C LEU A 92 9.76 9.25 0.52
N PHE A 93 10.45 9.28 1.65
CA PHE A 93 11.87 9.59 1.76
C PHE A 93 12.60 8.55 2.63
N PRO A 94 12.69 7.28 2.16
CA PRO A 94 13.33 6.24 2.94
C PRO A 94 14.81 6.55 3.20
N GLU A 95 15.29 6.20 4.40
CA GLU A 95 16.70 6.37 4.73
C GLU A 95 17.62 5.71 3.69
N CYS A 96 18.70 6.41 3.31
CA CYS A 96 19.74 5.83 2.47
C CYS A 96 20.46 4.70 3.23
N LYS A 97 19.99 3.47 3.06
CA LYS A 97 20.68 2.28 3.59
C LYS A 97 21.91 1.98 2.72
N LEU A 98 23.05 1.71 3.37
CA LEU A 98 24.31 1.33 2.70
C LEU A 98 24.16 0.08 1.81
N THR A 99 23.18 -0.76 2.14
CA THR A 99 22.76 -1.91 1.34
C THR A 99 21.25 -1.81 1.11
N PRO A 100 20.77 -1.94 -0.14
CA PRO A 100 19.34 -2.02 -0.38
C PRO A 100 18.79 -3.25 0.34
N ALA A 101 17.58 -3.12 0.91
CA ALA A 101 16.94 -4.24 1.61
C ALA A 101 16.66 -5.42 0.65
N TYR A 102 16.46 -5.12 -0.64
CA TYR A 102 16.18 -6.09 -1.69
C TYR A 102 16.94 -5.73 -2.99
N PRO A 103 17.33 -6.72 -3.81
CA PRO A 103 18.20 -6.51 -4.98
C PRO A 103 17.49 -5.90 -6.21
N GLY A 104 16.23 -5.47 -6.10
CA GLY A 104 15.42 -4.92 -7.17
C GLY A 104 15.66 -3.42 -7.48
N VAL A 105 15.17 -2.99 -8.64
CA VAL A 105 15.12 -1.55 -9.03
C VAL A 105 13.89 -0.87 -8.42
N ASP A 106 12.82 -1.65 -8.22
CA ASP A 106 11.57 -1.21 -7.61
C ASP A 106 11.59 -1.37 -6.09
N ARG A 107 10.75 -0.60 -5.40
CA ARG A 107 10.56 -0.73 -3.96
C ARG A 107 9.78 -2.01 -3.65
N GLU A 108 10.32 -2.83 -2.75
CA GLU A 108 9.63 -4.01 -2.21
C GLU A 108 9.14 -3.72 -0.79
N LEU A 109 7.88 -4.07 -0.51
CA LEU A 109 7.23 -3.91 0.79
C LEU A 109 6.70 -5.27 1.25
N LEU A 110 6.83 -5.56 2.55
CA LEU A 110 6.24 -6.74 3.15
C LEU A 110 4.97 -6.33 3.88
N MET A 111 3.84 -6.91 3.47
CA MET A 111 2.56 -6.72 4.15
C MET A 111 2.41 -7.72 5.31
N GLU A 112 1.76 -7.28 6.37
CA GLU A 112 1.32 -8.12 7.48
C GLU A 112 -0.06 -8.72 7.18
N THR A 113 -0.26 -9.97 7.56
CA THR A 113 -1.58 -10.62 7.46
C THR A 113 -2.56 -9.94 8.41
N SER A 114 -3.76 -9.62 7.91
CA SER A 114 -4.80 -9.03 8.76
C SER A 114 -5.19 -9.99 9.88
N PRO A 115 -5.48 -9.53 11.11
CA PRO A 115 -5.80 -10.40 12.24
C PRO A 115 -7.05 -11.27 12.05
N HIS A 116 -7.91 -10.89 11.10
CA HIS A 116 -9.17 -11.55 10.79
C HIS A 116 -9.04 -12.59 9.66
N PHE A 117 -7.85 -12.70 9.02
CA PHE A 117 -7.55 -13.61 7.92
C PHE A 117 -6.72 -14.83 8.38
#